data_AF-A0A839AK77-F1
#
_entry.id   AF-A0A839AK77-F1
#
_cell.length_a   1.000
_cell.length_b   1.000
_cell.length_c   1.000
_cell.angle_alpha   90.00
_cell.angle_beta   90.00
_cell.angle_gamma   90.00
#
_symmetry.space_group_name_H-M   'P 1'
#
loop_
_entity.id
_entity.type
_entity.pdbx_description
1 polymer ?
#
loop_
_entity_poly.entity_id
_entity_poly.type
_entity_poly.pdbx_seq_one_letter_code
_entity_poly.pdbx_strand_id
1 'polypeptide(L)'
;MKATDTVIRVVIFREGDHYIAQGLEVDLCAQGRDLEEAEKRFGVVLRAELREAKQRGASIFDIGPAPAVFHALYDNSSISRSEALVA
;
A
#
# COMPACT_ATOMS: atom_id res chain seq x y z
N MET A 1 -25.06 5.74 7.54
CA MET A 1 -23.89 4.83 7.67
C MET A 1 -22.66 5.69 7.86
N LYS A 2 -21.90 5.52 8.94
CA LYS A 2 -20.55 6.10 9.03
C LYS A 2 -19.69 5.34 8.03
N ALA A 3 -18.96 6.03 7.15
CA ALA A 3 -17.89 5.40 6.40
C ALA A 3 -16.92 4.81 7.43
N THR A 4 -16.77 3.50 7.44
CA THR A 4 -15.68 2.86 8.17
C THR A 4 -14.42 3.24 7.41
N ASP A 5 -13.65 4.21 7.93
CA ASP A 5 -12.34 4.55 7.39
C ASP A 5 -11.53 3.25 7.30
N THR A 6 -11.34 2.77 6.07
CA THR A 6 -10.60 1.53 5.85
C THR A 6 -9.15 1.92 5.66
N VAL A 7 -8.31 1.54 6.62
CA VAL A 7 -6.89 1.89 6.63
C VAL A 7 -6.11 0.86 5.81
N ILE A 8 -5.29 1.34 4.88
CA ILE A 8 -4.31 0.49 4.18
C ILE A 8 -2.97 0.69 4.87
N ARG A 9 -2.45 -0.38 5.47
CA ARG A 9 -1.12 -0.43 6.06
C ARG A 9 -0.09 -0.62 4.96
N VAL A 10 1.04 0.08 5.10
CA VAL A 10 2.14 0.04 4.13
C VAL A 10 3.41 -0.38 4.84
N VAL A 11 4.09 -1.39 4.29
CA VAL A 11 5.47 -1.72 4.66
C VAL A 11 6.42 -1.14 3.61
N ILE A 12 7.46 -0.44 4.04
CA ILE A 12 8.48 0.09 3.13
C ILE A 12 9.84 -0.52 3.45
N PHE A 13 10.35 -1.34 2.54
CA PHE A 13 11.61 -2.07 2.72
C PHE A 13 12.58 -1.83 1.55
N ARG A 14 13.86 -2.06 1.77
CA ARG A 14 14.90 -1.93 0.74
C ARG A 14 15.04 -3.24 -0.03
N GLU A 15 15.04 -3.16 -1.35
CA GLU A 15 15.31 -4.27 -2.27
C GLU A 15 16.34 -3.81 -3.30
N GLY A 16 17.57 -4.34 -3.20
CA GLY A 16 18.71 -3.85 -3.97
C GLY A 16 18.99 -2.35 -3.74
N ASP A 17 18.95 -1.59 -4.83
CA ASP A 17 19.17 -0.14 -4.84
C ASP A 17 17.89 0.70 -4.75
N HIS A 18 16.74 0.06 -4.49
CA HIS A 18 15.44 0.70 -4.43
C HIS A 18 14.74 0.44 -3.09
N TYR A 19 13.70 1.24 -2.84
CA TYR A 19 12.75 1.03 -1.76
C TYR A 19 11.41 0.64 -2.36
N ILE A 20 10.78 -0.38 -1.78
CA ILE A 20 9.47 -0.90 -2.18
C ILE A 20 8.47 -0.54 -1.08
N ALA A 21 7.41 0.17 -1.44
CA ALA A 21 6.24 0.39 -0.61
C ALA A 21 5.13 -0.58 -1.03
N GLN A 22 4.76 -1.48 -0.14
CA GLN A 22 3.76 -2.53 -0.37
C GLN A 22 2.55 -2.31 0.55
N GLY A 23 1.35 -2.22 -0.03
CA GLY A 23 0.10 -2.25 0.73
C GLY A 23 -0.17 -3.66 1.25
N LEU A 24 -0.72 -3.79 2.46
CA LEU A 24 -0.98 -5.11 3.07
C LEU A 24 -2.39 -5.61 2.78
N GLU A 25 -3.39 -4.73 2.83
CA GLU A 25 -4.80 -5.06 2.60
C GLU A 25 -5.14 -5.16 1.11
N VAL A 26 -4.27 -4.62 0.25
CA VAL A 26 -4.37 -4.65 -1.21
C VAL A 26 -3.01 -5.00 -1.79
N ASP A 27 -2.94 -5.99 -2.68
CA ASP A 27 -1.69 -6.40 -3.33
C ASP A 27 -1.26 -5.37 -4.39
N LEU A 28 -0.79 -4.23 -3.88
CA LEU A 28 -0.39 -3.08 -4.65
C LEU A 28 0.96 -2.58 -4.13
N CYS A 29 1.86 -2.24 -5.04
CA CYS A 29 3.17 -1.74 -4.67
C CYS A 29 3.66 -0.59 -5.55
N ALA A 30 4.65 0.13 -5.03
CA ALA A 30 5.41 1.11 -5.78
C ALA A 30 6.88 1.12 -5.35
N GLN A 31 7.76 1.46 -6.28
CA GLN A 31 9.20 1.55 -6.04
C GLN A 31 9.71 3.00 -6.10
N GLY A 32 10.63 3.36 -5.21
CA GLY A 32 11.35 4.65 -5.18
C GLY A 32 12.84 4.47 -4.95
N ARG A 33 13.63 5.53 -5.14
CA ARG A 33 15.08 5.53 -4.86
C ARG A 33 15.39 5.70 -3.37
N ASP A 34 14.44 6.25 -2.62
CA ASP A 34 14.46 6.41 -1.17
C ASP A 34 13.06 6.12 -0.59
N LEU A 35 12.97 6.12 0.75
CA LEU A 35 11.73 5.87 1.49
C LEU A 35 10.60 6.83 1.08
N GLU A 36 10.91 8.12 0.96
CA GLU A 36 9.94 9.18 0.68
C GLU A 36 9.39 9.05 -0.74
N GLU A 37 10.24 8.75 -1.72
CA GLU A 37 9.82 8.54 -3.10
C GLU A 37 8.95 7.29 -3.23
N ALA A 38 9.29 6.19 -2.55
CA ALA A 38 8.49 4.97 -2.56
C ALA A 38 7.07 5.23 -2.00
N GLU A 39 6.99 5.92 -0.87
CA GLU A 39 5.71 6.30 -0.25
C GLU A 39 4.87 7.23 -1.14
N LYS A 40 5.50 8.29 -1.70
CA LYS A 40 4.83 9.22 -2.61
C LYS A 40 4.27 8.50 -3.84
N ARG A 41 5.06 7.61 -4.43
CA ARG A 41 4.64 6.82 -5.59
C ARG A 41 3.54 5.84 -5.24
N PHE A 42 3.59 5.20 -4.07
CA PHE A 42 2.49 4.36 -3.58
C PHE A 42 1.19 5.15 -3.49
N GLY A 43 1.22 6.36 -2.93
CA GLY A 43 0.05 7.23 -2.88
C GLY A 43 -0.50 7.63 -4.26
N VAL A 44 0.37 7.74 -5.29
CA VAL A 44 -0.08 7.96 -6.68
C VAL A 44 -0.80 6.74 -7.23
N VAL A 45 -0.21 5.54 -7.11
CA VAL A 45 -0.79 4.30 -7.61
C VAL A 45 -2.11 4.00 -6.89
N LEU A 46 -2.16 4.12 -5.56
CA LEU A 46 -3.37 3.92 -4.77
C LEU A 46 -4.53 4.82 -5.24
N ARG A 47 -4.26 6.11 -5.49
CA ARG A 47 -5.28 7.04 -6.02
C ARG A 47 -5.74 6.69 -7.42
N ALA A 48 -4.86 6.13 -8.26
CA ALA A 48 -5.21 5.70 -9.60
C ALA A 48 -6.13 4.46 -9.54
N GLU A 49 -5.76 3.46 -8.75
CA GLU A 49 -6.55 2.24 -8.59
C GLU A 49 -7.90 2.50 -7.91
N LEU A 50 -7.95 3.37 -6.89
CA LEU A 50 -9.22 3.80 -6.27
C LEU A 50 -10.16 4.46 -7.29
N ARG A 51 -9.61 5.30 -8.16
CA ARG A 51 -10.38 5.95 -9.23
C ARG A 51 -10.93 4.92 -10.19
N GLU A 52 -10.12 3.93 -10.57
CA GLU A 52 -10.54 2.92 -11.53
C GLU A 52 -11.56 1.93 -10.95
N ALA A 53 -11.35 1.48 -9.71
CA ALA A 53 -12.33 0.67 -8.98
C ALA A 53 -13.69 1.39 -8.92
N LYS A 54 -13.68 2.69 -8.60
CA LYS A 54 -14.89 3.53 -8.60
C LYS A 54 -15.56 3.60 -9.98
N GLN A 55 -14.80 3.75 -11.06
CA GLN A 55 -15.34 3.81 -12.43
C GLN A 55 -15.98 2.48 -12.85
N ARG A 56 -15.45 1.37 -12.38
CA ARG A 56 -15.97 0.01 -12.64
C ARG A 56 -17.09 -0.41 -11.69
N GLY A 57 -17.39 0.37 -10.65
CA GLY A 57 -18.30 -0.04 -9.58
C GLY A 57 -17.76 -1.19 -8.73
N ALA A 58 -16.43 -1.35 -8.67
CA ALA A 58 -15.72 -2.36 -7.91
C ALA A 58 -15.09 -1.75 -6.64
N SER A 59 -14.63 -2.60 -5.74
CA SER A 59 -13.86 -2.23 -4.57
C SER A 59 -12.37 -2.35 -4.85
N ILE A 60 -11.56 -1.46 -4.28
CA ILE A 60 -10.09 -1.62 -4.31
C ILE A 60 -9.65 -2.92 -3.62
N PHE A 61 -10.44 -3.40 -2.65
CA PHE A 61 -10.18 -4.63 -1.92
C PHE A 61 -10.46 -5.90 -2.74
N ASP A 62 -11.06 -5.78 -3.92
CA ASP A 62 -11.23 -6.91 -4.84
C ASP A 62 -9.89 -7.39 -5.43
N ILE A 63 -8.81 -6.61 -5.30
CA ILE A 63 -7.42 -7.02 -5.59
C ILE A 63 -6.99 -8.17 -4.65
N GLY A 64 -7.50 -8.17 -3.42
CA GLY A 64 -7.05 -9.07 -2.36
C GLY A 64 -5.78 -8.58 -1.64
N PRO A 65 -5.45 -9.17 -0.48
CA PRO A 65 -4.32 -8.75 0.33
C PRO A 65 -2.98 -9.16 -0.30
N ALA A 66 -1.92 -8.51 0.15
CA ALA A 66 -0.58 -8.88 -0.25
C ALA A 66 -0.18 -10.27 0.24
N PRO A 67 0.81 -10.93 -0.41
CA PRO A 67 1.39 -12.16 0.08
C PRO A 67 1.82 -12.10 1.55
N ALA A 68 1.64 -13.21 2.29
CA ALA A 68 1.87 -13.30 3.74
C ALA A 68 3.29 -12.88 4.18
N VAL A 69 4.28 -13.00 3.30
CA VAL A 69 5.65 -12.54 3.56
C VAL A 69 5.70 -11.05 3.90
N PHE A 70 4.86 -10.21 3.30
CA PHE A 70 4.86 -8.77 3.55
C PHE A 70 4.19 -8.42 4.88
N HIS A 71 3.20 -9.20 5.30
CA HIS A 71 2.65 -9.10 6.66
C HIS A 71 3.72 -9.44 7.71
N ALA A 72 4.46 -10.54 7.49
CA ALA A 72 5.56 -10.92 8.36
C ALA A 72 6.67 -9.85 8.42
N LEU A 73 6.95 -9.18 7.29
CA LEU A 73 7.89 -8.05 7.24
C LEU A 73 7.40 -6.84 8.05
N TYR A 74 6.11 -6.50 7.98
CA TYR A 74 5.52 -5.40 8.75
C TYR A 74 5.56 -5.65 10.26
N ASP A 75 5.29 -6.89 10.66
CA ASP A 75 5.30 -7.31 12.07
C ASP A 75 6.73 -7.36 12.64
N ASN A 76 7.74 -7.53 11.79
CA ASN A 76 9.14 -7.55 12.20
C ASN A 76 9.66 -6.12 12.47
N SER A 77 10.23 -5.88 13.66
CA SER A 77 10.49 -4.55 14.24
C SER A 77 11.67 -3.76 13.63
N SER A 78 12.13 -4.09 12.43
CA SER A 78 13.32 -3.50 11.78
C SER A 78 13.03 -2.67 10.52
N ILE A 79 11.77 -2.35 10.23
CA ILE A 79 11.35 -1.71 8.97
C ILE A 79 10.48 -0.47 9.23
N SER A 80 10.66 0.59 8.43
CA SER A 80 9.88 1.85 8.49
C SER A 80 8.40 1.61 8.19
N ARG A 81 7.50 2.27 8.93
CA ARG A 81 6.04 2.07 8.86
C ARG A 81 5.33 3.35 8.44
N SER A 82 4.34 3.25 7.53
CA SER A 82 3.41 4.34 7.24
C SER A 82 1.97 3.82 7.06
N GLU A 83 0.99 4.69 7.34
CA GLU A 83 -0.44 4.41 7.23
C GLU A 83 -1.06 5.33 6.16
N ALA A 84 -1.88 4.76 5.26
CA ALA A 84 -2.63 5.53 4.27
C ALA A 84 -4.14 5.42 4.56
N LEU A 85 -4.78 6.58 4.75
CA LEU A 85 -6.23 6.70 4.90
C LEU A 85 -6.93 6.68 3.54
N VAL A 86 -7.98 5.87 3.42
CA VAL A 86 -8.87 5.83 2.26
C VAL A 86 -10.21 6.46 2.65
N ALA A 87 -10.60 7.53 1.94
CA ALA A 87 -11.86 8.26 2.11
C ALA A 87 -12.72 8.22 0.84
#